data_AF-A0A7W7ZFT4-F1
#
_entry.id   AF-A0A7W7ZFT4-F1
#
_cell.length_a   1.000
_cell.length_b   1.000
_cell.length_c   1.000
_cell.angle_alpha   90.00
_cell.angle_beta   90.00
_cell.angle_gamma   90.00
#
_symmetry.space_group_name_H-M   'P 1'
#
loop_
_entity.id
_entity.type
_entity.pdbx_description
1 polymer ?
#
loop_
_entity_poly.entity_id
_entity_poly.type
_entity_poly.pdbx_seq_one_letter_code
_entity_poly.pdbx_strand_id
1 'polypeptide(L)' 'MSETLWICDQLRFGQLYNRMMFDTKAEAEQFVQRMKPMEPDQQFSIEAIEAYKIWN' A
#
# COMPACT_ATOMS: atom_id res chain seq x y z
N MET A 1 -18.33 -5.75 1.51
CA MET A 1 -17.16 -5.39 0.70
C MET A 1 -17.07 -3.88 0.75
N SER A 2 -16.02 -3.32 1.35
CA SER A 2 -15.82 -1.88 1.41
C SER A 2 -15.61 -1.34 0.00
N GLU A 3 -16.28 -0.23 -0.32
CA GLU A 3 -16.15 0.42 -1.63
C GLU A 3 -14.77 1.05 -1.82
N THR A 4 -14.03 1.22 -0.74
CA THR A 4 -12.66 1.77 -0.71
C THR A 4 -11.68 0.72 -0.22
N LEU A 5 -10.67 0.46 -1.04
CA LEU A 5 -9.48 -0.30 -0.70
C LEU A 5 -8.30 0.65 -0.52
N TRP A 6 -7.30 0.21 0.23
CA TRP A 6 -6.07 0.96 0.47
C TRP A 6 -4.93 0.23 -0.18
N ILE A 7 -4.39 0.80 -1.25
CA ILE A 7 -3.19 0.29 -1.89
C ILE A 7 -1.97 0.80 -1.13
N CYS A 8 -1.05 -0.11 -0.84
CA CYS A 8 0.30 0.22 -0.41
C CYS A 8 1.29 -0.22 -1.48
N ASP A 9 1.87 0.75 -2.17
CA ASP A 9 2.94 0.53 -3.15
C ASP A 9 4.30 0.62 -2.47
N GLN A 10 5.09 -0.43 -2.63
CA GLN A 10 6.49 -0.49 -2.23
C GLN A 10 7.34 -0.20 -3.45
N LEU A 11 8.10 0.88 -3.37
CA LEU A 11 9.02 1.33 -4.40
C LEU A 11 10.44 1.05 -3.92
N ARG A 12 11.23 0.38 -4.75
CA ARG A 12 12.66 0.17 -4.51
C ARG A 12 13.41 0.63 -5.75
N PHE A 13 14.40 1.52 -5.56
CA PHE A 13 15.10 2.18 -6.67
C PHE A 13 14.16 2.84 -7.70
N GLY A 14 13.04 3.41 -7.22
CA GLY A 14 12.05 4.07 -8.07
C GLY A 14 11.18 3.13 -8.92
N GLN A 15 11.32 1.81 -8.76
CA GLN A 15 10.48 0.81 -9.43
C GLN A 15 9.50 0.19 -8.45
N LEU A 16 8.27 -0.08 -8.93
CA LEU A 16 7.28 -0.81 -8.15
C LEU A 16 7.81 -2.22 -7.88
N TYR A 17 8.16 -2.46 -6.63
CA TYR A 17 8.67 -3.74 -6.15
C TYR A 17 7.50 -4.65 -5.74
N ASN A 18 6.53 -4.09 -5.01
CA ASN A 18 5.37 -4.83 -4.56
C ASN A 18 4.17 -3.90 -4.38
N ARG A 19 2.97 -4.43 -4.58
CA ARG A 19 1.71 -3.75 -4.36
C ARG A 19 0.86 -4.62 -3.45
N MET A 20 0.47 -4.09 -2.31
CA MET A 20 -0.48 -4.74 -1.40
C MET A 20 -1.76 -3.94 -1.27
N MET A 21 -2.84 -4.62 -0.93
CA MET A 21 -4.16 -4.02 -0.74
C MET A 21 -4.65 -4.34 0.66
N PHE A 22 -5.28 -3.36 1.29
CA PHE A 22 -5.86 -3.45 2.62
C PHE A 22 -7.31 -2.97 2.60
N ASP A 23 -8.15 -3.55 3.44
CA ASP A 23 -9.55 -3.14 3.55
C ASP A 23 -9.68 -1.80 4.29
N THR A 24 -8.72 -1.47 5.16
CA THR A 24 -8.72 -0.25 5.95
C THR A 24 -7.41 0.54 5.87
N LYS A 25 -7.50 1.86 6.06
CA LYS A 25 -6.32 2.75 6.14
C LYS A 25 -5.36 2.33 7.24
N ALA A 26 -5.93 1.98 8.39
CA ALA A 26 -5.17 1.66 9.60
C ALA A 26 -4.26 0.45 9.38
N GLU A 27 -4.74 -0.57 8.66
CA GLU A 27 -3.92 -1.74 8.31
C GLU A 27 -2.75 -1.36 7.39
N ALA A 28 -3.00 -0.55 6.36
CA ALA A 28 -1.95 -0.06 5.46
C ALA A 28 -0.90 0.77 6.21
N GLU A 29 -1.32 1.66 7.11
CA GLU A 29 -0.42 2.49 7.91
C GLU A 29 0.41 1.64 8.90
N GLN A 30 -0.21 0.69 9.59
CA GLN A 30 0.49 -0.24 10.49
C GLN A 30 1.51 -1.08 9.73
N PHE A 31 1.17 -1.50 8.52
CA PHE A 31 2.07 -2.24 7.65
C PHE A 31 3.32 -1.41 7.33
N VAL A 32 3.15 -0.16 6.87
CA VAL A 32 4.28 0.72 6.55
C VAL A 32 5.13 1.03 7.78
N GLN A 33 4.50 1.28 8.93
CA GLN A 33 5.23 1.54 10.19
C GLN A 33 6.11 0.36 10.62
N ARG A 34 5.66 -0.89 10.39
CA ARG A 34 6.44 -2.09 10.69
C ARG A 34 7.59 -2.31 9.71
N MET A 35 7.37 -2.01 8.42
CA MET A 35 8.36 -2.28 7.37
C MET A 35 9.44 -1.20 7.25
N LYS A 36 9.08 0.07 7.46
CA LYS A 36 9.98 1.22 7.35
C LYS A 36 11.31 1.08 8.13
N PRO A 37 11.35 0.55 9.37
CA PRO A 37 12.62 0.33 10.07
C PRO A 37 13.43 -0.87 9.54
N MET A 38 12.78 -1.84 8.88
CA MET A 38 13.45 -3.03 8.34
C MET A 38 14.06 -2.78 6.96
N GLU A 39 13.42 -1.94 6.15
CA GLU A 39 13.85 -1.61 4.78
C GLU A 39 13.87 -0.09 4.56
N PRO A 40 14.94 0.62 4.99
CA PRO A 40 15.02 2.08 4.88
C PRO A 40 15.17 2.58 3.44
N ASP A 41 15.69 1.75 2.53
CA ASP A 41 15.83 2.08 1.10
C ASP A 41 14.50 1.94 0.33
N GLN A 42 13.46 1.43 1.00
CA GLN A 42 12.16 1.20 0.41
C GLN A 42 11.23 2.38 0.69
N GLN A 43 10.69 2.94 -0.37
CA GLN A 43 9.70 4.00 -0.29
C GLN A 43 8.31 3.38 -0.32
N PHE A 44 7.41 3.87 0.52
CA PHE A 44 6.03 3.38 0.61
C PHE A 44 5.06 4.50 0.21
N SER A 45 4.11 4.21 -0.67
CA SER A 45 2.98 5.08 -1.01
C SER A 45 1.69 4.41 -0.55
N ILE A 46 0.83 5.14 0.17
CA ILE A 46 -0.49 4.65 0.58
C ILE A 46 -1.56 5.48 -0.13
N GLU A 47 -2.43 4.83 -0.89
CA GLU A 47 -3.48 5.48 -1.67
C GLU A 47 -4.83 4.79 -1.47
N ALA A 48 -5.88 5.60 -1.27
CA ALA A 48 -7.25 5.12 -1.27
C ALA A 48 -7.72 4.94 -2.72
N ILE A 49 -8.15 3.73 -3.06
CA ILE A 49 -8.71 3.40 -4.37
C ILE A 49 -10.11 2.85 -4.20
N GLU A 50 -10.99 3.23 -5.11
CA GLU A 50 -12.33 2.63 -5.14
C GLU A 50 -12.21 1.21 -5.71
N ALA A 51 -12.78 0.23 -5.02
CA ALA A 51 -12.60 -1.19 -5.34
C ALA A 51 -12.93 -1.49 -6.81
N TYR A 52 -13.96 -0.85 -7.37
CA TYR A 52 -14.36 -1.05 -8.76
C TYR A 52 -13.28 -0.66 -9.81
N LYS A 53 -12.31 0.20 -9.45
CA LYS A 53 -11.23 0.62 -10.36
C LYS A 53 -10.13 -0.42 -10.56
N ILE A 54 -10.07 -1.45 -9.70
CA ILE A 54 -9.10 -2.54 -9.83
C ILE A 54 -9.63 -3.68 -10.71
N TRP A 55 -10.95 -3.92 -10.68
CA TRP A 55 -11.58 -5.08 -11.31
C TRP A 55 -12.11 -4.81 -12.73
N ASN A 56 -11.83 -3.63 -13.30
CA ASN A 56 -12.33 -3.22 -14.62
C ASN A 56 -11.24 -3.20 -15.69
#